data_AF-A3WFI0-F1
#
_entry.id   AF-A3WFI0-F1
#
_cell.length_a   1.000
_cell.length_b   1.000
_cell.length_c   1.000
_cell.angle_alpha   90.00
_cell.angle_beta   90.00
_cell.angle_gamma   90.00
#
_symmetry.space_group_name_H-M   'P 1'
#
loop_
_entity.id
_entity.type
_entity.pdbx_description
1 polymer ?
#
loop_
_entity_poly.entity_id
_entity_poly.type
_entity_poly.pdbx_seq_one_letter_code
_entity_poly.pdbx_strand_id
1 'polypeptide(L)'
;MILALKMLLTLGGGLLVFMGFGFFTDPVSSAADFGIDVEGAHGLTSIRADMTAFFGVSGACFIWGAWANRSDPLIIGAALMFVTLATRLVALGAYGAFEGYILPMVVEALLGIFGIVGARILPKTARG
;
A
#
# COMPACT_ATOMS: atom_id res chain seq x y z
N MET A 1 11.23 -18.42 -8.95
CA MET A 1 11.14 -16.95 -9.07
C MET A 1 9.70 -16.45 -9.12
N ILE A 2 8.86 -16.90 -10.07
CA ILE A 2 7.46 -16.46 -10.20
C ILE A 2 6.63 -16.72 -8.92
N LEU A 3 6.75 -17.91 -8.32
CA LEU A 3 6.03 -18.24 -7.08
C LEU A 3 6.42 -17.31 -5.92
N ALA A 4 7.71 -17.03 -5.77
CA ALA A 4 8.20 -16.13 -4.73
C ALA A 4 7.63 -14.72 -4.90
N LEU A 5 7.60 -14.19 -6.13
CA LEU A 5 7.00 -12.89 -6.41
C LEU A 5 5.49 -12.86 -6.11
N LYS A 6 4.74 -13.91 -6.48
CA LYS A 6 3.32 -14.02 -6.13
C LYS A 6 3.12 -14.04 -4.61
N MET A 7 3.94 -14.79 -3.87
CA MET A 7 3.87 -14.80 -2.40
C MET A 7 4.17 -13.42 -1.81
N LEU A 8 5.21 -12.73 -2.29
CA LEU A 8 5.57 -11.38 -1.81
C LEU A 8 4.46 -10.37 -2.08
N LEU A 9 3.86 -10.40 -3.28
CA LEU A 9 2.73 -9.53 -3.64
C LEU A 9 1.50 -9.83 -2.79
N THR A 10 1.16 -11.10 -2.59
CA THR A 10 -0.02 -11.49 -1.79
C THR A 10 0.18 -11.18 -0.31
N LEU A 11 1.36 -11.45 0.27
CA LEU A 11 1.65 -11.15 1.67
C LEU A 11 1.74 -9.64 1.91
N GLY A 12 2.42 -8.92 1.03
CA GLY A 12 2.48 -7.46 1.07
C GLY A 12 1.10 -6.82 0.90
N GLY A 13 0.30 -7.32 -0.04
CA GLY A 13 -1.08 -6.89 -0.19
C GLY A 13 -1.94 -7.22 1.03
N GLY A 14 -1.74 -8.39 1.64
CA GLY A 14 -2.41 -8.79 2.87
C GLY A 14 -2.08 -7.87 4.05
N LEU A 15 -0.81 -7.47 4.19
CA LEU A 15 -0.39 -6.47 5.18
C LEU A 15 -1.12 -5.14 4.98
N LEU A 16 -1.21 -4.65 3.74
CA LEU A 16 -1.95 -3.41 3.45
C LEU A 16 -3.45 -3.56 3.73
N VAL A 17 -4.07 -4.69 3.35
CA VAL A 17 -5.49 -4.93 3.68
C VAL A 17 -5.69 -4.96 5.20
N PHE A 18 -4.78 -5.57 5.95
CA PHE A 18 -4.82 -5.58 7.41
C PHE A 18 -4.74 -4.15 7.99
N MET A 19 -3.84 -3.30 7.49
CA MET A 19 -3.77 -1.89 7.87
C MET A 19 -5.07 -1.15 7.53
N GLY A 20 -5.59 -1.33 6.31
CA GLY A 20 -6.86 -0.72 5.90
C GLY A 20 -8.03 -1.16 6.77
N PHE A 21 -8.07 -2.42 7.19
CA PHE A 21 -9.07 -2.92 8.13
C PHE A 21 -8.92 -2.33 9.53
N GLY A 22 -7.69 -2.08 9.99
CA GLY A 22 -7.41 -1.33 11.21
C GLY A 22 -8.02 0.06 11.15
N PHE A 23 -7.70 0.83 10.11
CA PHE A 23 -8.29 2.17 9.89
C PHE A 23 -9.82 2.12 9.77
N PHE A 24 -10.38 1.05 9.19
CA PHE A 24 -11.83 0.88 9.08
C PHE A 24 -12.51 0.63 10.42
N THR A 25 -11.88 -0.10 11.34
CA THR A 25 -12.50 -0.55 12.59
C THR A 25 -12.13 0.32 13.78
N ASP A 26 -10.82 0.56 13.97
CA ASP A 26 -10.23 1.42 14.99
C ASP A 26 -9.30 2.48 14.36
N PRO A 27 -9.88 3.54 13.75
CA PRO A 27 -9.11 4.61 13.12
C PRO A 27 -8.25 5.41 14.07
N VAL A 28 -8.58 5.51 15.36
CA VAL A 28 -7.82 6.33 16.31
C VAL A 28 -6.52 5.63 16.67
N SER A 29 -6.58 4.34 17.03
CA SER A 29 -5.36 3.57 17.29
C SER A 29 -4.51 3.47 16.03
N SER A 30 -5.13 3.22 14.88
CA SER A 30 -4.39 3.09 13.61
C SER A 30 -3.73 4.42 13.19
N ALA A 31 -4.38 5.56 13.44
CA ALA A 31 -3.81 6.88 13.18
C ALA A 31 -2.60 7.18 14.08
N ALA A 32 -2.67 6.78 15.36
CA ALA A 32 -1.58 6.96 16.31
C ALA A 32 -0.29 6.22 15.86
N ASP A 33 -0.42 5.02 15.29
CA ASP A 33 0.72 4.27 14.71
C ASP A 33 1.41 5.02 13.55
N PHE A 34 0.70 5.96 12.92
CA PHE A 34 1.20 6.83 11.85
C PHE A 34 1.58 8.24 12.35
N GLY A 35 1.51 8.49 13.66
CA GLY A 35 1.78 9.81 14.26
C GLY A 35 0.73 10.87 13.90
N ILE A 36 -0.51 10.45 13.62
CA ILE A 36 -1.62 11.34 13.25
C ILE A 36 -2.52 11.54 14.47
N ASP A 37 -2.64 12.79 14.92
CA ASP A 37 -3.67 13.19 15.88
C ASP A 37 -5.01 13.42 15.18
N VAL A 38 -6.05 12.75 15.67
CA VAL A 38 -7.40 12.76 15.06
C VAL A 38 -8.30 13.75 15.81
N GLU A 39 -8.64 14.85 15.15
CA GLU A 39 -9.49 15.89 15.74
C GLU A 39 -10.98 15.72 15.38
N GLY A 40 -11.79 15.46 16.40
CA GLY A 40 -13.25 15.47 16.32
C GLY A 40 -13.84 14.50 15.29
N ALA A 41 -15.13 14.71 14.97
CA ALA A 41 -15.85 13.84 14.04
C ALA A 41 -15.32 13.94 12.60
N HIS A 42 -14.85 15.13 12.18
CA HIS A 42 -14.33 15.35 10.84
C HIS A 42 -13.04 14.58 10.59
N GLY A 43 -12.04 14.70 11.48
CA GLY A 43 -10.79 13.94 11.34
C GLY A 43 -11.04 12.43 11.37
N LEU A 44 -11.97 11.99 12.22
CA LEU A 44 -12.33 10.58 12.36
C LEU A 44 -12.94 9.99 11.10
N THR A 45 -13.82 10.72 10.41
CA THR A 45 -14.44 10.24 9.17
C THR A 45 -13.44 10.23 8.01
N SER A 46 -12.61 11.28 7.89
CA SER A 46 -11.56 11.34 6.86
C SER A 46 -10.56 10.21 7.01
N ILE A 47 -9.98 10.00 8.21
CA ILE A 47 -8.96 8.97 8.38
C ILE A 47 -9.56 7.56 8.19
N ARG A 48 -10.78 7.31 8.68
CA ARG A 48 -11.47 6.03 8.49
C ARG A 48 -11.72 5.76 7.01
N ALA A 49 -12.21 6.74 6.25
CA ALA A 49 -12.51 6.54 4.84
C ALA A 49 -11.24 6.45 4.00
N ASP A 50 -10.37 7.45 4.09
CA ASP A 50 -9.29 7.67 3.13
C ASP A 50 -8.15 6.67 3.33
N MET A 51 -7.80 6.35 4.59
CA MET A 51 -6.76 5.35 4.85
C MET A 51 -7.24 3.94 4.56
N THR A 52 -8.51 3.62 4.87
CA THR A 52 -9.11 2.33 4.48
C THR A 52 -9.12 2.18 2.97
N ALA A 53 -9.50 3.22 2.24
CA ALA A 53 -9.50 3.21 0.78
C ALA A 53 -8.09 3.02 0.24
N PHE A 54 -7.11 3.80 0.72
CA PHE A 54 -5.73 3.70 0.26
C PHE A 54 -5.12 2.32 0.52
N PHE A 55 -5.07 1.90 1.79
CA PHE A 55 -4.43 0.64 2.16
C PHE A 55 -5.23 -0.58 1.69
N GLY A 56 -6.56 -0.55 1.86
CA GLY A 56 -7.44 -1.63 1.46
C GLY A 56 -7.46 -1.86 -0.05
N VAL A 57 -7.63 -0.81 -0.85
CA VAL A 57 -7.66 -0.95 -2.32
C VAL A 57 -6.28 -1.27 -2.87
N SER A 58 -5.21 -0.63 -2.37
CA SER A 58 -3.85 -0.99 -2.79
C SER A 58 -3.52 -2.45 -2.49
N GLY A 59 -3.85 -2.92 -1.28
CA GLY A 59 -3.65 -4.29 -0.87
C GLY A 59 -4.45 -5.29 -1.71
N ALA A 60 -5.74 -5.00 -1.93
CA ALA A 60 -6.60 -5.81 -2.79
C ALA A 60 -6.10 -5.87 -4.24
N CYS A 61 -5.56 -4.77 -4.77
CA CYS A 61 -4.94 -4.71 -6.09
C CYS A 61 -3.75 -5.66 -6.21
N PHE A 62 -2.85 -5.69 -5.21
CA PHE A 62 -1.72 -6.62 -5.22
C PHE A 62 -2.15 -8.07 -5.11
N ILE A 63 -3.07 -8.39 -4.20
CA ILE A 63 -3.60 -9.75 -4.01
C ILE A 63 -4.29 -10.24 -5.30
N TRP A 64 -5.23 -9.46 -5.83
CA TRP A 64 -5.96 -9.81 -7.04
C TRP A 64 -5.00 -9.96 -8.21
N GLY A 65 -4.14 -8.96 -8.42
CA GLY A 65 -3.20 -8.94 -9.54
C GLY A 65 -2.28 -10.15 -9.54
N ALA A 66 -1.77 -10.54 -8.37
CA ALA A 66 -0.93 -11.72 -8.21
C ALA A 66 -1.73 -13.02 -8.40
N TRP A 67 -2.91 -13.13 -7.79
CA TRP A 67 -3.75 -14.33 -7.86
C TRP A 67 -4.24 -14.61 -9.29
N ALA A 68 -4.87 -13.61 -9.92
CA ALA A 68 -5.47 -13.69 -11.24
C ALA A 68 -4.47 -13.46 -12.39
N ASN A 69 -3.18 -13.25 -12.09
CA ASN A 69 -2.13 -12.87 -13.02
C ASN A 69 -2.52 -11.71 -13.96
N ARG A 70 -3.05 -10.62 -13.38
CA ARG A 70 -3.47 -9.42 -14.13
C ARG A 70 -2.51 -8.28 -13.88
N SER A 71 -2.06 -7.65 -14.97
CA SER A 71 -1.16 -6.49 -14.91
C SER A 71 -1.83 -5.26 -14.32
N ASP A 72 -3.07 -4.98 -14.69
CA ASP A 72 -3.70 -3.69 -14.41
C ASP A 72 -3.83 -3.41 -12.90
N PRO A 73 -4.32 -4.36 -12.07
CA PRO A 73 -4.34 -4.18 -10.62
C PRO A 73 -2.94 -3.99 -10.02
N LEU A 74 -1.93 -4.74 -10.50
CA LEU A 74 -0.56 -4.60 -10.00
C LEU A 74 0.03 -3.22 -10.31
N ILE A 75 -0.29 -2.66 -11.48
CA ILE A 75 0.14 -1.31 -11.87
C ILE A 75 -0.56 -0.27 -11.00
N ILE A 76 -1.85 -0.42 -10.72
CA ILE A 76 -2.61 0.49 -9.84
C ILE A 76 -2.03 0.48 -8.42
N GLY A 77 -1.84 -0.72 -7.84
CA GLY A 77 -1.21 -0.86 -6.53
C GLY A 77 0.20 -0.26 -6.50
N ALA A 78 1.02 -0.53 -7.53
CA ALA A 78 2.36 0.04 -7.63
C ALA A 78 2.35 1.57 -7.74
N ALA A 79 1.40 2.15 -8.49
CA ALA A 79 1.27 3.60 -8.61
C ALA A 79 0.99 4.25 -7.26
N LEU A 80 0.10 3.67 -6.43
CA LEU A 80 -0.18 4.17 -5.08
C LEU A 80 1.08 4.13 -4.19
N MET A 81 1.87 3.06 -4.27
CA MET A 81 3.13 2.95 -3.52
C MET A 81 4.17 3.98 -3.98
N PHE A 82 4.35 4.18 -5.29
CA PHE A 82 5.32 5.15 -5.80
C PHE A 82 4.93 6.59 -5.54
N VAL A 83 3.63 6.92 -5.62
CA VAL A 83 3.16 8.26 -5.25
C VAL A 83 3.45 8.52 -3.77
N THR A 84 3.20 7.54 -2.90
CA THR A 84 3.49 7.65 -1.46
C THR A 84 4.99 7.79 -1.19
N LEU A 85 5.82 6.99 -1.86
CA LEU A 85 7.27 7.11 -1.76
C LEU A 85 7.77 8.48 -2.22
N ALA A 86 7.22 9.00 -3.32
CA ALA A 86 7.57 10.32 -3.83
C ALA A 86 7.20 11.42 -2.84
N THR A 87 6.01 11.38 -2.23
CA THR A 87 5.61 12.36 -1.21
C THR A 87 6.44 12.24 0.06
N ARG A 88 6.87 11.03 0.46
CA ARG A 88 7.86 10.86 1.54
C ARG A 88 9.22 11.45 1.19
N LEU A 89 9.71 11.29 -0.03
CA LEU A 89 10.98 11.90 -0.43
C LEU A 89 10.93 13.44 -0.38
N VAL A 90 9.80 14.04 -0.76
CA VAL A 90 9.57 15.48 -0.58
C VAL A 90 9.55 15.84 0.91
N ALA A 91 8.83 15.09 1.73
CA ALA A 91 8.76 15.32 3.17
C ALA A 91 10.12 15.17 3.87
N LEU A 92 10.97 14.24 3.43
CA LEU A 92 12.33 14.08 3.93
C LEU A 92 13.18 15.33 3.68
N GLY A 93 13.05 15.93 2.49
CA GLY A 93 13.73 17.18 2.16
C GLY A 93 13.18 18.38 2.93
N ALA A 94 11.88 18.40 3.24
CA ALA A 94 11.22 19.51 3.92
C ALA A 94 11.36 19.49 5.45
N TYR A 95 11.28 18.30 6.06
CA TYR A 95 11.17 18.13 7.52
C TYR A 95 12.28 17.26 8.13
N GLY A 96 13.14 16.66 7.30
CA GLY A 96 14.14 15.71 7.75
C GLY A 96 13.58 14.32 8.08
N ALA A 97 14.45 13.42 8.54
CA ALA A 97 14.07 12.08 8.98
C ALA A 97 13.84 12.04 10.50
N PHE A 98 13.01 11.11 10.94
CA PHE A 98 12.81 10.76 12.34
C PHE A 98 12.92 9.24 12.55
N GLU A 99 12.87 8.78 13.79
CA GLU A 99 12.95 7.35 14.11
C GLU A 99 11.81 6.57 13.44
N GLY A 100 12.14 5.52 12.69
CA GLY A 100 11.14 4.74 11.95
C GLY A 100 10.74 5.32 10.57
N TYR A 101 11.28 6.48 10.16
CA TYR A 101 10.93 7.12 8.88
C TYR A 101 11.20 6.25 7.64
N ILE A 102 12.29 5.48 7.69
CA ILE A 102 12.79 4.71 6.53
C ILE A 102 11.97 3.45 6.26
N LEU A 103 11.43 2.80 7.29
CA LEU A 103 10.72 1.53 7.16
C LEU A 103 9.55 1.60 6.15
N PRO A 104 8.61 2.56 6.24
CA PRO A 104 7.51 2.65 5.27
C PRO A 104 8.01 2.93 3.85
N MET A 105 9.08 3.74 3.69
CA MET A 105 9.68 3.98 2.36
C MET A 105 10.21 2.69 1.73
N VAL A 106 10.82 1.81 2.51
CA VAL A 106 11.30 0.51 2.04
C VAL A 106 10.11 -0.36 1.61
N VAL A 107 9.04 -0.41 2.39
CA VAL A 107 7.83 -1.17 2.05
C VAL A 107 7.20 -0.64 0.75
N GLU A 108 7.06 0.67 0.62
CA GLU A 108 6.53 1.35 -0.56
C GLU A 108 7.39 1.05 -1.80
N ALA A 109 8.71 1.19 -1.69
CA ALA A 109 9.63 0.90 -2.79
C ALA A 109 9.55 -0.57 -3.22
N LEU A 110 9.58 -1.51 -2.27
CA LEU A 110 9.55 -2.94 -2.56
C LEU A 110 8.22 -3.34 -3.20
N LEU A 111 7.08 -2.93 -2.64
CA LEU A 111 5.77 -3.27 -3.20
C LEU A 111 5.53 -2.60 -4.55
N GLY A 112 5.98 -1.36 -4.74
CA GLY A 112 5.97 -0.67 -6.03
C GLY A 112 6.76 -1.45 -7.08
N ILE A 113 8.01 -1.81 -6.78
CA ILE A 113 8.88 -2.56 -7.69
C ILE A 113 8.29 -3.94 -7.99
N PHE A 114 7.85 -4.68 -6.97
CA PHE A 114 7.24 -6.00 -7.15
C PHE A 114 5.98 -5.93 -7.99
N GLY A 115 5.16 -4.88 -7.83
CA GLY A 115 3.98 -4.65 -8.67
C GLY A 115 4.34 -4.48 -10.14
N ILE A 116 5.32 -3.64 -10.46
CA ILE A 116 5.79 -3.44 -11.84
C ILE A 116 6.43 -4.70 -12.42
N VAL A 117 7.31 -5.35 -11.66
CA VAL A 117 7.94 -6.61 -12.10
C VAL A 117 6.87 -7.67 -12.32
N GLY A 118 5.92 -7.82 -11.40
CA GLY A 118 4.80 -8.75 -11.51
C GLY A 118 3.93 -8.49 -12.74
N ALA A 119 3.59 -7.23 -13.01
CA ALA A 119 2.84 -6.84 -14.19
C ALA A 119 3.56 -7.18 -15.52
N ARG A 120 4.90 -7.29 -15.49
CA ARG A 120 5.72 -7.62 -16.67
C ARG A 120 5.93 -9.11 -16.85
N ILE A 121 6.12 -9.87 -15.76
CA ILE A 121 6.60 -11.26 -15.84
C ILE A 121 5.55 -12.32 -15.50
N LEU A 122 4.44 -11.95 -14.86
CA LEU A 122 3.39 -12.94 -14.56
C LEU A 122 2.71 -13.41 -15.86
N PRO A 123 2.42 -14.71 -15.98
CA PRO A 123 1.74 -15.25 -17.16
C PRO A 123 0.39 -14.57 -17.33
N LYS A 124 0.18 -13.86 -18.43
CA LYS A 124 -1.09 -13.16 -18.66
C LYS A 124 -2.20 -14.19 -18.80
N THR A 125 -3.22 -14.10 -17.96
CA THR A 125 -4.46 -14.83 -18.18
C THR A 125 -5.02 -14.39 -19.53
N ALA A 126 -5.35 -15.35 -20.41
CA ALA A 126 -5.94 -15.05 -21.72
C ALA A 126 -7.13 -14.11 -21.50
N ARG A 127 -7.17 -12.99 -22.22
CA ARG A 127 -8.27 -12.05 -22.15
C ARG A 127 -9.55 -12.80 -22.56
N GLY A 128 -10.41 -13.10 -21.59
CA GLY A 128 -11.81 -13.47 -21.83
C GLY A 128 -12.60 -12.24 -22.25
#